data_AF-A0A0H3ZVV7-F1
#
_entry.id   AF-A0A0H3ZVV7-F1
#
_cell.length_a   1.000
_cell.length_b   1.000
_cell.length_c   1.000
_cell.angle_alpha   90.00
_cell.angle_beta   90.00
_cell.angle_gamma   90.00
#
_symmetry.space_group_name_H-M   'P 1'
#
loop_
_entity.id
_entity.type
_entity.pdbx_description
1 polymer ?
#
loop_
_entity_poly.entity_id
_entity_poly.type
_entity_poly.pdbx_seq_one_letter_code
_entity_poly.pdbx_strand_id
1 'polypeptide(L)'
;MNNAFLSSDKNLAQFMMSLSGSYVYDKDGNPRYYPSLLTDNNNLVNVLLAGGKADIYQCRKTGPDACITITKRNNLSISQTNGIQNQIRKQLESILQKIATDQRLTRQQEGFLELIQTPVLKFFIDDLSANQTPDTSNYSRMIAVELLNQYLVSMLNVARQSLANTNNSQDDIALITRDIDNAKRFTAGLAENAIEALNNRNQLIDPQRKTTQQSTKEISTTTKPTPAYGN
;
A
#
# COMPACT_ATOMS: atom_id res chain seq x y z
N MET A 1 -15.61 5.00 -19.45
CA MET A 1 -14.18 4.66 -19.60
C MET A 1 -14.08 3.43 -20.49
N ASN A 2 -13.32 3.50 -21.59
CA ASN A 2 -13.09 2.35 -22.46
C ASN A 2 -11.65 1.87 -22.28
N ASN A 3 -11.43 0.92 -21.37
CA ASN A 3 -10.12 0.34 -21.11
C ASN A 3 -10.26 -1.15 -20.82
N ALA A 4 -9.56 -2.00 -21.58
CA ALA A 4 -9.68 -3.45 -21.49
C ALA A 4 -9.40 -3.98 -20.07
N PHE A 5 -8.38 -3.45 -19.39
CA PHE A 5 -8.01 -3.86 -18.04
C PHE A 5 -9.09 -3.50 -17.01
N LEU A 6 -9.52 -2.24 -16.95
CA LEU A 6 -10.61 -1.82 -16.05
C LEU A 6 -11.95 -2.47 -16.39
N SER A 7 -12.21 -2.74 -17.68
CA SER A 7 -13.44 -3.40 -18.10
C SER A 7 -13.51 -4.87 -17.68
N SER A 8 -12.35 -5.51 -17.46
CA SER A 8 -12.25 -6.92 -17.07
C SER A 8 -12.54 -7.15 -15.59
N ASP A 9 -12.36 -6.13 -14.73
CA ASP A 9 -12.68 -6.17 -13.30
C ASP A 9 -13.63 -5.04 -12.90
N LYS A 10 -14.91 -5.41 -12.74
CA LYS A 10 -15.99 -4.49 -12.36
C LYS A 10 -15.82 -3.90 -10.96
N ASN A 11 -15.28 -4.68 -10.01
CA ASN A 11 -15.08 -4.18 -8.65
C ASN A 11 -13.96 -3.15 -8.63
N LEU A 12 -12.89 -3.41 -9.36
CA LEU A 12 -11.79 -2.46 -9.52
C LEU A 12 -12.28 -1.18 -10.21
N ALA A 13 -12.99 -1.28 -11.34
CA ALA A 13 -13.53 -0.10 -12.02
C ALA A 13 -14.41 0.76 -11.12
N GLN A 14 -15.30 0.13 -10.35
CA GLN A 14 -16.17 0.82 -9.39
C GLN A 14 -15.41 1.44 -8.22
N PHE A 15 -14.34 0.79 -7.74
CA PHE A 15 -13.45 1.36 -6.74
C PHE A 15 -12.71 2.58 -7.29
N MET A 16 -12.11 2.47 -8.48
CA MET A 16 -11.43 3.59 -9.13
C MET A 16 -12.38 4.76 -9.35
N MET A 17 -13.61 4.50 -9.80
CA MET A 17 -14.67 5.48 -9.92
C MET A 17 -15.01 6.16 -8.59
N SER A 18 -15.00 5.41 -7.49
CA SER A 18 -15.19 5.97 -6.13
C SER A 18 -14.04 6.85 -5.71
N LEU A 19 -12.80 6.48 -6.09
CA LEU A 19 -11.59 7.20 -5.73
C LEU A 19 -11.37 8.46 -6.58
N SER A 20 -11.66 8.42 -7.87
CA SER A 20 -11.40 9.50 -8.82
C SER A 20 -12.63 10.34 -9.17
N GLY A 21 -13.81 9.92 -8.74
CA GLY A 21 -15.06 10.41 -9.32
C GLY A 21 -15.31 9.86 -10.73
N SER A 22 -16.46 10.24 -11.29
CA SER A 22 -16.88 9.84 -12.63
C SER A 22 -17.83 10.84 -13.28
N TYR A 23 -17.91 10.73 -14.60
CA TYR A 23 -19.02 11.26 -15.38
C TYR A 23 -19.73 10.12 -16.09
N VAL A 24 -21.04 10.20 -16.06
CA VAL A 24 -21.91 9.26 -16.75
C VAL A 24 -22.92 10.05 -17.56
N TYR A 25 -23.03 9.70 -18.84
CA TYR A 25 -24.08 10.23 -19.70
C TYR A 25 -25.29 9.32 -19.60
N ASP A 26 -26.46 9.90 -19.41
CA ASP A 26 -27.71 9.15 -19.49
C ASP A 26 -28.05 8.79 -20.95
N LYS A 27 -29.21 8.17 -21.17
CA LYS A 27 -29.64 7.73 -22.50
C LYS A 27 -29.90 8.89 -23.45
N ASP A 28 -30.15 10.07 -22.90
CA ASP A 28 -30.47 11.29 -23.62
C ASP A 28 -29.21 12.14 -23.87
N GLY A 29 -28.04 11.64 -23.43
CA GLY A 29 -26.76 12.33 -23.58
C GLY A 29 -26.53 13.43 -22.56
N ASN A 30 -27.30 13.50 -21.48
CA ASN A 30 -27.05 14.48 -20.42
C ASN A 30 -25.94 13.99 -19.50
N PRO A 31 -24.89 14.80 -19.26
CA PRO A 31 -23.83 14.45 -18.33
C PRO A 31 -24.33 14.51 -16.89
N ARG A 32 -23.93 13.53 -16.09
CA ARG A 32 -24.08 13.52 -14.65
C ARG A 32 -22.73 13.32 -13.98
N TYR A 33 -22.35 14.31 -13.19
CA TYR A 33 -21.14 14.26 -12.39
C TYR A 33 -21.34 13.48 -11.08
N TYR A 34 -20.36 12.65 -10.75
CA TYR A 34 -20.23 11.95 -9.48
C TYR A 34 -18.87 12.30 -8.89
N PRO A 35 -18.79 13.16 -7.86
CA PRO A 35 -17.51 13.58 -7.30
C PRO A 35 -16.80 12.41 -6.65
N SER A 36 -15.47 12.53 -6.53
CA SER A 36 -14.66 11.61 -5.73
C SER A 36 -15.27 11.43 -4.34
N LEU A 37 -15.34 10.18 -3.90
CA LEU A 37 -15.70 9.82 -2.54
C LEU A 37 -14.47 9.81 -1.62
N LEU A 38 -13.28 10.17 -2.12
CA LEU A 38 -12.09 10.34 -1.29
C LEU A 38 -12.22 11.62 -0.46
N THR A 39 -12.70 11.44 0.76
CA THR A 39 -12.94 12.51 1.73
C THR A 39 -12.36 12.08 3.08
N ASP A 40 -12.09 13.01 3.99
CA ASP A 40 -11.52 12.71 5.30
C ASP A 40 -12.35 11.67 6.09
N ASN A 41 -13.66 11.67 5.86
CA ASN A 41 -14.66 10.83 6.48
C ASN A 41 -14.95 9.52 5.71
N ASN A 42 -14.40 9.33 4.50
CA ASN A 42 -14.52 8.08 3.74
C ASN A 42 -13.14 7.48 3.43
N ASN A 43 -12.77 6.51 4.26
CA ASN A 43 -11.46 5.88 4.36
C ASN A 43 -11.13 4.89 3.22
N LEU A 44 -11.43 5.21 1.96
CA LEU A 44 -11.31 4.27 0.82
C LEU A 44 -9.94 3.59 0.74
N VAL A 45 -8.85 4.35 0.85
CA VAL A 45 -7.48 3.81 0.80
C VAL A 45 -7.14 3.04 2.07
N ASN A 46 -7.54 3.55 3.23
CA ASN A 46 -7.29 2.90 4.53
C ASN A 46 -8.01 1.55 4.65
N VAL A 47 -9.19 1.40 4.06
CA VAL A 47 -9.93 0.12 4.05
C VAL A 47 -9.20 -0.95 3.25
N LEU A 48 -8.50 -0.60 2.16
CA LEU A 48 -7.63 -1.54 1.45
C LEU A 48 -6.38 -1.91 2.27
N LEU A 49 -5.80 -0.92 2.96
CA LEU A 49 -4.58 -1.13 3.75
C LEU A 49 -4.84 -2.00 4.97
N ALA A 50 -5.83 -1.66 5.79
CA ALA A 50 -6.02 -2.20 7.13
C ALA A 50 -7.34 -2.98 7.30
N GLY A 51 -8.22 -2.99 6.31
CA GLY A 51 -9.61 -3.41 6.46
C GLY A 51 -10.47 -2.32 7.09
N GLY A 52 -11.77 -2.60 7.23
CA GLY A 52 -12.76 -1.64 7.72
C GLY A 52 -13.94 -1.52 6.76
N LYS A 53 -14.66 -0.41 6.88
CA LYS A 53 -15.84 -0.10 6.06
C LYS A 53 -15.65 1.21 5.29
N ALA A 54 -16.08 1.21 4.04
CA ALA A 54 -16.13 2.42 3.21
C ALA A 54 -17.37 2.40 2.34
N ASP A 55 -17.75 3.57 1.86
CA ASP A 55 -18.79 3.69 0.84
C ASP A 55 -18.14 3.75 -0.54
N ILE A 56 -18.71 2.99 -1.48
CA ILE A 56 -18.28 2.97 -2.87
C ILE A 56 -19.43 3.27 -3.81
N TYR A 57 -19.13 3.80 -4.98
CA TYR A 57 -20.04 3.79 -6.10
C TYR A 57 -20.14 2.40 -6.72
N GLN A 58 -21.34 2.02 -7.16
CA GLN A 58 -21.57 0.85 -7.99
C GLN A 58 -22.47 1.22 -9.17
N CYS A 59 -22.24 0.58 -10.31
CA CYS A 59 -23.14 0.63 -11.44
C CYS A 59 -24.40 -0.17 -11.11
N ARG A 60 -25.59 0.40 -11.35
CA ARG A 60 -26.86 -0.32 -11.16
C ARG A 60 -26.99 -1.53 -12.09
N LYS A 61 -26.44 -1.42 -13.31
CA LYS A 61 -26.34 -2.52 -14.27
C LYS A 61 -24.92 -2.54 -14.84
N THR A 62 -24.39 -3.71 -15.20
CA THR A 62 -22.99 -3.88 -15.64
C THR A 62 -22.84 -4.66 -16.97
N GLY A 63 -23.92 -4.76 -17.75
CA GLY A 63 -23.87 -5.20 -19.15
C GLY A 63 -23.26 -4.15 -20.09
N PRO A 64 -23.21 -4.45 -21.41
CA PRO A 64 -22.53 -3.64 -22.43
C PRO A 64 -22.95 -2.15 -22.47
N ASP A 65 -24.22 -1.86 -22.17
CA ASP A 65 -24.78 -0.49 -22.22
C ASP A 65 -25.09 0.11 -20.83
N ALA A 66 -24.56 -0.48 -19.75
CA ALA A 66 -25.35 -0.58 -18.54
C ALA A 66 -24.91 0.28 -17.33
N CYS A 67 -23.72 0.91 -17.36
CA CYS A 67 -23.29 1.79 -16.27
C CYS A 67 -23.73 3.26 -16.46
N ILE A 68 -24.94 3.48 -16.97
CA ILE A 68 -25.53 4.83 -17.11
C ILE A 68 -26.23 5.33 -15.83
N THR A 69 -26.25 4.49 -14.78
CA THR A 69 -26.83 4.84 -13.49
C THR A 69 -25.91 4.33 -12.39
N ILE A 70 -25.36 5.25 -11.61
CA ILE A 70 -24.52 4.95 -10.45
C ILE A 70 -25.36 5.08 -9.18
N THR A 71 -25.18 4.12 -8.27
CA THR A 71 -25.72 4.13 -6.90
C THR A 71 -24.58 4.06 -5.90
N LYS A 72 -24.78 4.64 -4.71
CA LYS A 72 -23.83 4.51 -3.60
C LYS A 72 -24.14 3.23 -2.83
N ARG A 73 -23.18 2.30 -2.79
CA ARG A 73 -23.21 1.13 -1.90
C ARG A 73 -22.51 1.54 -0.61
N ASN A 74 -23.28 1.55 0.48
CA ASN A 74 -22.74 1.88 1.79
C ASN A 74 -22.14 0.65 2.47
N ASN A 75 -21.16 0.87 3.34
CA ASN A 75 -20.58 -0.16 4.21
C ASN A 75 -19.97 -1.37 3.47
N LEU A 76 -19.28 -1.16 2.34
CA LEU A 76 -18.39 -2.19 1.81
C LEU A 76 -17.37 -2.56 2.90
N SER A 77 -17.32 -3.82 3.29
CA SER A 77 -16.47 -4.29 4.38
C SER A 77 -15.32 -5.13 3.85
N ILE A 78 -14.10 -4.82 4.29
CA ILE A 78 -12.92 -5.67 4.15
C ILE A 78 -12.51 -6.08 5.56
N SER A 79 -12.32 -7.39 5.79
CA SER A 79 -11.82 -7.85 7.09
C SER A 79 -10.39 -7.36 7.30
N GLN A 80 -10.01 -7.11 8.55
CA GLN A 80 -8.63 -6.74 8.87
C GLN A 80 -7.62 -7.80 8.40
N THR A 81 -8.02 -9.07 8.42
CA THR A 81 -7.19 -10.18 7.94
C THR A 81 -6.84 -10.07 6.46
N ASN A 82 -7.74 -9.47 5.67
CA ASN A 82 -7.60 -9.31 4.23
C ASN A 82 -6.98 -7.96 3.84
N GLY A 83 -6.78 -7.05 4.80
CA GLY A 83 -6.04 -5.80 4.56
C GLY A 83 -4.62 -6.08 4.08
N ILE A 84 -4.16 -5.31 3.09
CA ILE A 84 -2.85 -5.48 2.44
C ILE A 84 -1.72 -5.48 3.47
N GLN A 85 -1.78 -4.58 4.45
CA GLN A 85 -0.80 -4.50 5.54
C GLN A 85 -0.70 -5.83 6.31
N ASN A 86 -1.83 -6.45 6.64
CA ASN A 86 -1.82 -7.69 7.39
C ASN A 86 -1.30 -8.87 6.55
N GLN A 87 -1.61 -8.90 5.25
CA GLN A 87 -1.06 -9.91 4.35
C GLN A 87 0.46 -9.79 4.23
N ILE A 88 0.97 -8.56 4.05
CA ILE A 88 2.41 -8.28 3.99
C ILE A 88 3.08 -8.62 5.32
N ARG A 89 2.47 -8.26 6.45
CA ARG A 89 3.02 -8.59 7.78
C ARG A 89 3.23 -10.09 7.95
N LYS A 90 2.23 -10.92 7.59
CA LYS A 90 2.36 -12.38 7.62
C LYS A 90 3.49 -12.88 6.71
N GLN A 91 3.62 -12.30 5.53
CA GLN A 91 4.70 -12.64 4.61
C GLN A 91 6.07 -12.31 5.21
N LEU A 92 6.22 -11.13 5.80
CA LEU A 92 7.43 -10.69 6.48
C LEU A 92 7.78 -11.56 7.69
N GLU A 93 6.80 -11.89 8.53
CA GLU A 93 6.97 -12.80 9.68
C GLU A 93 7.43 -14.19 9.22
N SER A 94 6.86 -14.71 8.13
CA SER A 94 7.28 -15.99 7.56
C SER A 94 8.70 -15.94 6.99
N ILE A 95 9.10 -14.85 6.34
CA ILE A 95 10.48 -14.65 5.86
C ILE A 95 11.45 -14.58 7.04
N LEU A 96 11.12 -13.81 8.07
CA LEU A 96 11.94 -13.66 9.27
C LEU A 96 12.16 -15.00 9.99
N GLN A 97 11.10 -15.80 10.15
CA GLN A 97 11.18 -17.12 10.75
C GLN A 97 12.15 -18.04 9.97
N LYS A 98 12.12 -17.99 8.64
CA LYS A 98 13.01 -18.78 7.80
C LYS A 98 14.46 -18.37 7.93
N ILE A 99 14.73 -17.06 7.97
CA ILE A 99 16.09 -16.54 8.21
C ILE A 99 16.60 -17.02 9.58
N ALA A 100 15.77 -16.91 10.62
CA ALA A 100 16.13 -17.31 11.98
C ALA A 100 16.37 -18.84 12.13
N THR A 101 15.82 -19.65 11.22
CA THR A 101 15.93 -21.12 11.25
C THR A 101 16.80 -21.68 10.14
N ASP A 102 17.56 -20.82 9.43
CA ASP A 102 18.40 -21.17 8.28
C ASP A 102 17.65 -21.97 7.18
N GLN A 103 16.38 -21.62 6.98
CA GLN A 103 15.54 -22.22 5.95
C GLN A 103 15.52 -21.39 4.68
N ARG A 104 15.47 -22.07 3.52
CA ARG A 104 15.31 -21.40 2.21
C ARG A 104 13.97 -20.68 2.08
N LEU A 105 14.01 -19.50 1.47
CA LEU A 105 12.81 -18.78 1.04
C LEU A 105 12.09 -19.55 -0.07
N THR A 106 10.77 -19.37 -0.16
CA THR A 106 10.02 -19.88 -1.32
C THR A 106 10.20 -18.94 -2.51
N ARG A 107 9.97 -19.43 -3.74
CA ARG A 107 9.93 -18.56 -4.93
C ARG A 107 8.97 -17.38 -4.81
N GLN A 108 7.85 -17.58 -4.11
CA GLN A 108 6.89 -16.49 -3.85
C GLN A 108 7.45 -15.45 -2.87
N GLN A 109 8.23 -15.87 -1.88
CA GLN A 109 8.92 -14.97 -0.95
C GLN A 109 10.04 -14.20 -1.66
N GLU A 110 10.82 -14.87 -2.49
CA GLU A 110 11.86 -14.24 -3.32
C GLU A 110 11.25 -13.20 -4.26
N GLY A 111 10.23 -13.58 -5.05
CA GLY A 111 9.55 -12.66 -5.95
C GLY A 111 8.85 -11.50 -5.23
N PHE A 112 8.37 -11.70 -3.99
CA PHE A 112 7.86 -10.60 -3.17
C PHE A 112 8.97 -9.61 -2.79
N LEU A 113 10.15 -10.11 -2.41
CA LEU A 113 11.29 -9.25 -2.06
C LEU A 113 11.87 -8.51 -3.27
N GLU A 114 11.74 -9.07 -4.47
CA GLU A 114 12.10 -8.40 -5.74
C GLU A 114 11.11 -7.30 -6.13
N LEU A 115 9.83 -7.42 -5.74
CA LEU A 115 8.79 -6.46 -6.07
C LEU A 115 8.88 -5.16 -5.25
N ILE A 116 9.38 -5.26 -4.01
CA ILE A 116 9.45 -4.12 -3.08
C ILE A 116 10.73 -3.32 -3.30
N GLN A 117 10.66 -1.99 -3.30
CA GLN A 117 11.87 -1.16 -3.44
C GLN A 117 12.66 -1.10 -2.12
N THR A 118 11.95 -1.23 -1.00
CA THR A 118 12.56 -1.13 0.32
C THR A 118 13.37 -2.40 0.65
N PRO A 119 14.68 -2.29 1.02
CA PRO A 119 15.54 -3.45 1.29
C PRO A 119 15.26 -4.10 2.66
N VAL A 120 14.09 -4.70 2.84
CA VAL A 120 13.63 -5.25 4.12
C VAL A 120 14.57 -6.32 4.70
N LEU A 121 15.18 -7.14 3.83
CA LEU A 121 16.18 -8.13 4.28
C LEU A 121 17.35 -7.50 5.01
N LYS A 122 17.84 -6.35 4.51
CA LYS A 122 18.93 -5.63 5.16
C LYS A 122 18.51 -5.17 6.55
N PHE A 123 17.31 -4.62 6.68
CA PHE A 123 16.80 -4.18 7.98
C PHE A 123 16.67 -5.34 8.97
N PHE A 124 16.19 -6.50 8.51
CA PHE A 124 16.12 -7.69 9.37
C PHE A 124 17.48 -8.14 9.86
N ILE A 125 18.48 -8.19 8.96
CA ILE A 125 19.85 -8.56 9.31
C ILE A 125 20.45 -7.55 10.29
N ASP A 126 20.26 -6.26 10.05
CA ASP A 126 20.77 -5.19 10.90
C ASP A 126 20.14 -5.25 12.31
N ASP A 127 18.82 -5.45 12.41
CA ASP A 127 18.09 -5.63 13.67
C ASP A 127 18.57 -6.88 14.43
N LEU A 128 18.64 -8.03 13.75
CA LEU A 128 19.09 -9.28 14.37
C LEU A 128 20.56 -9.20 14.84
N SER A 129 21.44 -8.55 14.06
CA SER A 129 22.86 -8.36 14.43
C SER A 129 23.02 -7.44 15.66
N ALA A 130 22.02 -6.60 15.94
CA ALA A 130 21.95 -5.77 17.12
C ALA A 130 21.20 -6.44 18.30
N ASN A 131 20.86 -7.73 18.21
CA ASN A 131 20.00 -8.45 19.15
C ASN A 131 18.62 -7.78 19.33
N GLN A 132 18.08 -7.16 18.27
CA GLN A 132 16.75 -6.56 18.24
C GLN A 132 15.80 -7.40 17.38
N THR A 133 14.53 -7.43 17.77
CA THR A 133 13.47 -8.06 16.97
C THR A 133 13.05 -7.11 15.85
N PRO A 134 13.10 -7.53 14.58
CA PRO A 134 12.66 -6.68 13.48
C PRO A 134 11.17 -6.29 13.59
N ASP A 135 10.86 -5.03 13.35
CA ASP A 135 9.50 -4.51 13.43
C ASP A 135 8.70 -4.78 12.14
N THR A 136 8.26 -6.02 11.99
CA THR A 136 7.45 -6.47 10.85
C THR A 136 6.17 -5.64 10.68
N SER A 137 5.63 -5.04 11.74
CA SER A 137 4.41 -4.22 11.67
C SER A 137 4.68 -2.92 10.91
N ASN A 138 5.70 -2.15 11.30
CA ASN A 138 5.99 -0.88 10.64
C ASN A 138 6.55 -1.08 9.23
N TYR A 139 7.40 -2.09 9.01
CA TYR A 139 7.84 -2.44 7.65
C TYR A 139 6.65 -2.85 6.78
N SER A 140 5.70 -3.65 7.31
CA SER A 140 4.50 -4.03 6.55
C SER A 140 3.63 -2.84 6.18
N ARG A 141 3.49 -1.84 7.07
CA ARG A 141 2.71 -0.64 6.80
C ARG A 141 3.31 0.16 5.66
N MET A 142 4.61 0.43 5.72
CA MET A 142 5.29 1.19 4.67
C MET A 142 5.19 0.49 3.32
N ILE A 143 5.53 -0.81 3.25
CA ILE A 143 5.46 -1.56 1.99
C ILE A 143 4.02 -1.58 1.46
N ALA A 144 3.03 -1.79 2.33
CA ALA A 144 1.63 -1.76 1.93
C ALA A 144 1.24 -0.43 1.29
N VAL A 145 1.66 0.67 1.90
CA VAL A 145 1.38 2.01 1.39
C VAL A 145 2.13 2.30 0.10
N GLU A 146 3.40 1.90 0.00
CA GLU A 146 4.23 2.04 -1.19
C GLU A 146 3.61 1.31 -2.40
N LEU A 147 3.32 0.02 -2.24
CA LEU A 147 2.72 -0.82 -3.29
C LEU A 147 1.32 -0.32 -3.66
N LEU A 148 0.50 0.04 -2.67
CA LEU A 148 -0.84 0.54 -2.93
C LEU A 148 -0.79 1.90 -3.63
N ASN A 149 0.12 2.80 -3.23
CA ASN A 149 0.30 4.08 -3.90
C ASN A 149 0.73 3.88 -5.36
N GLN A 150 1.73 3.04 -5.62
CA GLN A 150 2.17 2.72 -6.98
C GLN A 150 1.02 2.17 -7.84
N TYR A 151 0.25 1.23 -7.28
CA TYR A 151 -0.90 0.65 -7.94
C TYR A 151 -1.98 1.70 -8.24
N LEU A 152 -2.41 2.46 -7.23
CA LEU A 152 -3.47 3.47 -7.39
C LEU A 152 -3.04 4.58 -8.35
N VAL A 153 -1.80 5.09 -8.27
CA VAL A 153 -1.29 6.09 -9.21
C VAL A 153 -1.28 5.54 -10.64
N SER A 154 -0.86 4.29 -10.83
CA SER A 154 -0.88 3.64 -12.15
C SER A 154 -2.31 3.52 -12.68
N MET A 155 -3.25 3.10 -11.84
CA MET A 155 -4.67 3.00 -12.22
C MET A 155 -5.30 4.35 -12.51
N LEU A 156 -4.97 5.38 -11.73
CA LEU A 156 -5.41 6.76 -11.95
C LEU A 156 -4.85 7.33 -13.27
N ASN A 157 -3.63 6.94 -13.66
CA ASN A 157 -3.08 7.27 -14.98
C ASN A 157 -3.85 6.59 -16.11
N VAL A 158 -4.17 5.30 -15.96
CA VAL A 158 -5.01 4.56 -16.92
C VAL A 158 -6.38 5.22 -17.05
N ALA A 159 -7.00 5.60 -15.93
CA ALA A 159 -8.27 6.33 -15.90
C ALA A 159 -8.18 7.66 -16.66
N ARG A 160 -7.14 8.48 -16.39
CA ARG A 160 -6.91 9.77 -17.06
C ARG A 160 -6.72 9.61 -18.57
N GLN A 161 -5.89 8.65 -19.00
CA GLN A 161 -5.70 8.35 -20.42
C GLN A 161 -6.99 7.89 -21.09
N SER A 162 -7.77 7.06 -20.39
CA SER A 162 -9.06 6.59 -20.88
C SER A 162 -10.07 7.72 -21.07
N LEU A 163 -10.01 8.77 -20.24
CA LEU A 163 -10.86 9.96 -20.36
C LEU A 163 -10.43 10.86 -21.51
N ALA A 164 -9.12 11.05 -21.70
CA ALA A 164 -8.59 11.84 -22.81
C ALA A 164 -8.99 11.28 -24.19
N ASN A 165 -9.30 9.99 -24.27
CA ASN A 165 -9.74 9.31 -25.49
C ASN A 165 -11.28 9.23 -25.63
N THR A 166 -12.05 10.03 -24.88
CA THR A 166 -13.52 10.09 -24.97
C THR A 166 -13.99 11.32 -25.74
N ASN A 167 -15.23 11.28 -26.24
CA ASN A 167 -15.91 12.42 -26.84
C ASN A 167 -16.61 13.32 -25.79
N ASN A 168 -16.20 13.23 -24.52
CA ASN A 168 -16.79 14.01 -23.44
C ASN A 168 -16.41 15.49 -23.56
N SER A 169 -17.18 16.38 -22.93
CA SER A 169 -16.87 17.81 -22.92
C SER A 169 -15.54 18.08 -22.19
N GLN A 170 -14.82 19.13 -22.60
CA GLN A 170 -13.55 19.50 -21.97
C GLN A 170 -13.73 19.91 -20.50
N ASP A 171 -14.85 20.56 -20.17
CA ASP A 171 -15.16 20.96 -18.81
C ASP A 171 -15.38 19.74 -17.89
N ASP A 172 -16.07 18.71 -18.38
CA ASP A 172 -16.29 17.46 -17.65
C ASP A 172 -14.97 16.69 -17.44
N ILE A 173 -14.11 16.66 -18.46
CA ILE A 173 -12.78 16.05 -18.38
C ILE A 173 -11.90 16.79 -17.35
N ALA A 174 -11.96 18.11 -17.31
CA ALA A 174 -11.17 18.92 -16.38
C ALA A 174 -11.56 18.66 -14.92
N LEU A 175 -12.85 18.44 -14.63
CA LEU A 175 -13.32 18.11 -13.29
C LEU A 175 -12.81 16.75 -12.81
N ILE A 176 -12.96 15.68 -13.61
CA ILE A 176 -12.42 14.35 -13.22
C ILE A 176 -10.90 14.38 -13.12
N THR A 177 -10.23 15.09 -14.02
CA THR A 177 -8.76 15.17 -14.01
C THR A 177 -8.25 15.81 -12.70
N ARG A 178 -8.96 16.82 -12.19
CA ARG A 178 -8.66 17.43 -10.90
C ARG A 178 -8.84 16.45 -9.73
N ASP A 179 -9.93 15.69 -9.74
CA ASP A 179 -10.20 14.67 -8.72
C ASP A 179 -9.17 13.53 -8.77
N ILE A 180 -8.76 13.12 -9.97
CA ILE A 180 -7.64 12.18 -10.17
C ILE A 180 -6.35 12.74 -9.54
N ASP A 181 -6.02 13.99 -9.79
CA ASP A 181 -4.79 14.60 -9.28
C ASP A 181 -4.83 14.79 -7.75
N ASN A 182 -6.01 15.08 -7.20
CA ASN A 182 -6.23 15.08 -5.75
C ASN A 182 -6.03 13.68 -5.14
N ALA A 183 -6.58 12.64 -5.78
CA ALA A 183 -6.41 11.26 -5.34
C ALA A 183 -4.94 10.82 -5.35
N LYS A 184 -4.18 11.19 -6.40
CA LYS A 184 -2.73 10.94 -6.45
C LYS A 184 -1.96 11.65 -5.34
N ARG A 185 -2.28 12.92 -5.07
CA ARG A 185 -1.63 13.68 -3.98
C ARG A 185 -1.91 13.04 -2.62
N PHE A 186 -3.15 12.61 -2.40
CA PHE A 186 -3.53 11.91 -1.17
C PHE A 186 -2.74 10.59 -1.00
N THR A 187 -2.66 9.75 -2.03
CA THR A 187 -1.92 8.48 -1.93
C THR A 187 -0.42 8.68 -1.77
N ALA A 188 0.16 9.71 -2.41
CA ALA A 188 1.56 10.08 -2.23
C ALA A 188 1.84 10.54 -0.79
N GLY A 189 0.99 11.40 -0.22
CA GLY A 189 1.12 11.86 1.16
C GLY A 189 1.04 10.72 2.18
N LEU A 190 0.24 9.67 1.92
CA LEU A 190 0.25 8.47 2.76
C LEU A 190 1.62 7.77 2.73
N ALA A 191 2.25 7.67 1.55
CA ALA A 191 3.56 7.04 1.40
C ALA A 191 4.66 7.84 2.09
N GLU A 192 4.66 9.16 1.92
CA GLU A 192 5.57 10.07 2.60
C GLU A 192 5.45 9.94 4.13
N ASN A 193 4.23 9.98 4.67
CA ASN A 193 3.98 9.81 6.10
C ASN A 193 4.46 8.45 6.63
N ALA A 194 4.32 7.38 5.84
CA ALA A 194 4.77 6.04 6.24
C ALA A 194 6.31 5.94 6.28
N ILE A 195 6.98 6.58 5.32
CA ILE A 195 8.46 6.66 5.28
C ILE A 195 8.96 7.53 6.44
N GLU A 196 8.34 8.69 6.68
CA GLU A 196 8.72 9.59 7.76
C GLU A 196 8.58 8.91 9.13
N ALA A 197 7.45 8.23 9.38
CA ALA A 197 7.24 7.49 10.62
C ALA A 197 8.33 6.44 10.88
N LEU A 198 8.80 5.75 9.83
CA LEU A 198 9.89 4.79 9.93
C LEU A 198 11.24 5.45 10.17
N ASN A 199 11.56 6.52 9.44
CA ASN A 199 12.82 7.24 9.61
C ASN A 199 12.94 7.83 11.01
N ASN A 200 11.88 8.47 11.50
CA ASN A 200 11.83 9.02 12.85
C ASN A 200 12.07 7.93 13.90
N ARG A 201 11.50 6.74 13.70
CA ARG A 201 11.74 5.59 14.57
C ARG A 201 13.19 5.10 14.52
N ASN A 202 13.75 4.92 13.32
CA ASN A 202 15.13 4.43 13.17
C ASN A 202 16.14 5.40 13.81
N GLN A 203 15.93 6.71 13.69
CA GLN A 203 16.76 7.72 14.35
C GLN A 203 16.73 7.62 15.89
N LEU A 204 15.59 7.25 16.49
CA LEU A 204 15.49 7.04 17.94
C LEU A 204 16.23 5.77 18.40
N ILE A 205 16.39 4.78 17.51
CA ILE A 205 17.01 3.48 17.81
C ILE A 205 18.52 3.49 17.51
N ASP A 206 19.00 4.34 16.60
CA ASP A 206 20.43 4.42 16.23
C ASP A 206 21.40 4.71 17.40
N PRO A 207 21.09 5.60 18.36
CA PRO A 207 21.92 5.78 19.55
C PRO A 207 22.01 4.50 20.40
N GLN A 208 20.90 3.76 20.48
CA GLN A 208 20.83 2.49 21.22
C GLN A 208 21.65 1.41 20.52
N ARG A 209 21.57 1.31 19.19
CA ARG A 209 22.38 0.38 18.38
C ARG A 209 23.89 0.61 18.56
N LYS A 210 24.34 1.86 18.57
CA LYS A 210 25.76 2.22 18.84
C LYS A 210 26.18 1.83 20.25
N THR A 211 25.31 2.10 21.23
CA THR A 211 25.56 1.75 22.64
C THR A 211 25.66 0.25 22.84
N THR A 212 24.71 -0.53 22.30
CA THR A 212 24.74 -2.00 22.36
C THR A 212 25.99 -2.54 21.67
N GLN A 213 26.35 -2.08 20.46
CA GLN A 213 27.58 -2.54 19.78
C GLN A 213 28.86 -2.23 20.58
N GLN A 214 28.92 -1.08 21.27
CA GLN A 214 30.03 -0.74 22.16
C GLN A 214 30.06 -1.65 23.38
N SER A 215 28.93 -1.85 24.06
CA SER A 215 28.80 -2.78 25.19
C SER A 215 29.19 -4.21 24.82
N THR A 216 28.75 -4.72 23.66
CA THR A 216 29.10 -6.08 23.22
C THR A 216 30.59 -6.22 22.91
N LYS A 217 31.23 -5.18 22.34
CA LYS A 217 32.68 -5.17 22.13
C LYS A 217 33.45 -5.14 23.45
N GLU A 218 33.03 -4.31 24.40
CA GLU A 218 33.65 -4.21 25.71
C GLU A 218 33.55 -5.52 26.50
N ILE A 219 32.35 -6.13 26.55
CA ILE A 219 32.13 -7.42 27.22
C ILE A 219 33.00 -8.53 26.59
N SER A 220 33.10 -8.55 25.26
CA SER A 220 33.92 -9.51 24.50
C SER A 220 35.43 -9.33 24.75
N THR A 221 35.89 -8.10 25.03
CA THR A 221 37.29 -7.85 25.42
C THR A 221 37.60 -8.25 26.86
N THR A 222 36.63 -8.20 27.76
CA THR A 222 36.77 -8.62 29.18
C THR A 222 36.59 -10.11 29.44
N THR A 223 36.08 -10.90 28.47
CA THR A 223 35.80 -12.35 28.65
C THR A 223 36.75 -13.29 27.90
N LYS A 224 37.94 -12.83 27.49
CA LYS A 224 38.98 -13.75 26.99
C LYS A 224 39.34 -14.76 28.09
N PRO A 225 39.22 -16.09 27.86
CA PRO A 225 39.59 -17.08 28.86
C PRO A 225 41.10 -17.02 29.10
N THR A 226 41.50 -16.86 30.36
CA THR A 226 42.89 -17.05 30.79
C THR A 226 43.31 -18.48 30.41
N PRO A 227 44.42 -18.69 29.68
CA PRO A 227 44.87 -20.04 29.37
C PRO A 227 45.24 -20.74 30.68
N ALA A 228 44.52 -21.82 30.99
CA ALA A 228 44.92 -22.75 32.04
C ALA A 228 46.23 -23.42 31.58
N TYR A 229 47.36 -22.96 32.13
CA TYR A 229 48.64 -23.60 31.94
C TYR A 229 48.66 -24.93 32.68
N GLY A 230 48.81 -26.01 31.91
CA GLY A 230 49.28 -27.30 32.41
C GLY A 230 50.80 -27.36 32.36
N ASN A 231 51.41 -27.60 33.53
CA ASN A 231 52.42 -28.63 33.81
C ASN A 231 52.89 -28.46 35.25
#